data_AF-A0AA95N6F2-F1
#
_entry.id   AF-A0AA95N6F2-F1
#
_cell.length_a   1.000
_cell.length_b   1.000
_cell.length_c   1.000
_cell.angle_alpha   90.00
_cell.angle_beta   90.00
_cell.angle_gamma   90.00
#
_symmetry.space_group_name_H-M   'P 1'
#
loop_
_entity.id
_entity.type
_entity.pdbx_description
1 polymer ?
#
loop_
_entity_poly.entity_id
_entity_poly.type
_entity_poly.pdbx_seq_one_letter_code
_entity_poly.pdbx_strand_id
1 'polypeptide(L)'
;MNKILKALIASTVLLAANSLFAANKSDLKILYVGNNPETVQLSGADKMGGVGDRVQELKKSRLPSFQKFLSDHFKTVDVVFSIDYSEDMSDKYQVTIFGDVPKAIKERVLEVDEKTGQTLKYEPAQYLTKDFDSAAIVIADVSPRIGEPLEYKMDWLCLCLDAHAHGMKMDHPIFNTPVKVNLTMEQRPTPENYKHYYNGRDLEDSMPMWRVQREGYMDGKGYPPGLVSTGLGYVDATDSEVISNGVCAKSVDSVALARHGNFFHWGFSAKPDDMTEQGRQVFLNAIHYIAKFDGQKPYSKRQYRKQGREVILDRVHFTSQNTYENYVEGVASNYNSRKDSLEKAAEAGRNLSFADKRFLKSEPPKPLGREEWMQQDVLSRWPKELVAKFGADFDKYMGYYQENMEFLMPGEQQYSFVVDVDAKALSISNRSPELLDRCIALLEKGEDMERAKRLLSRYTDEKFISAKEWRNWYNQNKYLFFFSDVGGFKFSIMPSRASK
;
A
#
# COMPACT_ATOMS: atom_id res chain seq x y z
N MET A 1 -13.67 -44.47 38.98
CA MET A 1 -12.46 -43.70 39.39
C MET A 1 -11.55 -43.25 38.23
N ASN A 2 -11.88 -43.48 36.94
CA ASN A 2 -10.90 -43.36 35.84
C ASN A 2 -11.18 -42.25 34.79
N LYS A 3 -12.29 -41.50 34.91
CA LYS A 3 -12.62 -40.37 34.01
C LYS A 3 -12.31 -39.00 34.62
N ILE A 4 -12.50 -38.85 35.93
CA ILE A 4 -12.23 -37.59 36.64
C ILE A 4 -10.72 -37.32 36.76
N LEU A 5 -9.91 -38.36 36.98
CA LEU A 5 -8.45 -38.23 37.05
C LEU A 5 -7.82 -37.88 35.68
N LYS A 6 -8.37 -38.41 34.58
CA LYS A 6 -7.93 -38.07 33.21
C LYS A 6 -8.34 -36.65 32.80
N ALA A 7 -9.51 -36.18 33.23
CA ALA A 7 -9.93 -34.79 33.03
C ALA A 7 -9.04 -33.83 33.84
N LEU A 8 -8.72 -34.14 35.10
CA LEU A 8 -7.82 -33.31 35.91
C LEU A 8 -6.40 -33.23 35.33
N ILE A 9 -5.85 -34.34 34.82
CA ILE A 9 -4.51 -34.38 34.20
C ILE A 9 -4.50 -33.64 32.86
N ALA A 10 -5.55 -33.75 32.04
CA ALA A 10 -5.67 -32.98 30.80
C ALA A 10 -5.83 -31.47 31.06
N SER A 11 -6.56 -31.08 32.11
CA SER A 11 -6.68 -29.67 32.52
C SER A 11 -5.39 -29.13 33.12
N THR A 12 -4.63 -29.90 33.90
CA THR A 12 -3.33 -29.45 34.45
C THR A 12 -2.23 -29.40 33.40
N VAL A 13 -2.26 -30.25 32.36
CA VAL A 13 -1.30 -30.18 31.24
C VAL A 13 -1.63 -29.02 30.28
N LEU A 14 -2.91 -28.67 30.05
CA LEU A 14 -3.29 -27.46 29.30
C LEU A 14 -2.98 -26.17 30.07
N LEU A 15 -3.15 -26.16 31.40
CA LEU A 15 -2.73 -25.03 32.25
C LEU A 15 -1.20 -24.91 32.36
N ALA A 16 -0.45 -26.02 32.29
CA ALA A 16 1.01 -26.03 32.26
C ALA A 16 1.60 -25.54 30.93
N ALA A 17 0.96 -25.86 29.79
CA ALA A 17 1.41 -25.38 28.48
C ALA A 17 1.18 -23.88 28.27
N ASN A 18 0.11 -23.31 28.85
CA ASN A 18 -0.13 -21.86 28.84
C ASN A 18 0.67 -21.09 29.89
N SER A 19 1.26 -21.75 30.88
CA SER A 19 2.11 -21.11 31.92
C SER A 19 3.60 -21.16 31.61
N LEU A 20 4.05 -21.93 30.61
CA LEU A 20 5.45 -21.98 30.19
C LEU A 20 5.90 -20.78 29.33
N PHE A 21 4.98 -19.95 28.82
CA PHE A 21 5.30 -18.67 28.16
C PHE A 21 4.98 -17.42 29.01
N ALA A 22 4.43 -17.60 30.22
CA ALA A 22 4.27 -16.51 31.18
C ALA A 22 5.60 -16.07 31.83
N ALA A 23 6.75 -16.65 31.46
CA ALA A 23 7.94 -16.60 32.29
C ALA A 23 9.09 -15.69 31.84
N ASN A 24 9.11 -15.11 30.63
CA ASN A 24 10.12 -14.09 30.29
C ASN A 24 9.62 -13.09 29.24
N LYS A 25 9.30 -11.87 29.71
CA LYS A 25 9.10 -10.72 28.82
C LYS A 25 10.37 -10.45 28.01
N SER A 26 10.20 -9.99 26.76
CA SER A 26 11.30 -9.62 25.89
C SER A 26 12.08 -8.40 26.43
N ASP A 27 13.39 -8.37 26.19
CA ASP A 27 14.29 -7.28 26.56
C ASP A 27 14.26 -6.11 25.56
N LEU A 28 13.53 -6.23 24.44
CA LEU A 28 13.32 -5.10 23.54
C LEU A 28 12.60 -3.97 24.28
N LYS A 29 13.13 -2.75 24.13
CA LYS A 29 12.53 -1.51 24.61
C LYS A 29 11.62 -0.95 23.53
N ILE A 30 10.36 -0.72 23.89
CA ILE A 30 9.33 -0.30 22.95
C ILE A 30 8.82 1.09 23.34
N LEU A 31 8.75 1.98 22.36
CA LEU A 31 8.03 3.25 22.47
C LEU A 31 6.73 3.15 21.68
N TYR A 32 5.60 3.45 22.32
CA TYR A 32 4.32 3.57 21.63
C TYR A 32 3.90 5.04 21.54
N VAL A 33 3.68 5.52 20.32
CA VAL A 33 3.22 6.88 20.02
C VAL A 33 1.74 6.81 19.64
N GLY A 34 0.88 7.46 20.41
CA GLY A 34 -0.57 7.38 20.20
C GLY A 34 -1.34 8.66 20.53
N ASN A 35 -2.63 8.63 20.23
CA ASN A 35 -3.53 9.73 20.53
C ASN A 35 -3.66 9.95 22.04
N ASN A 36 -3.77 11.22 22.47
CA ASN A 36 -4.23 11.53 23.81
C ASN A 36 -5.74 11.24 23.91
N PRO A 37 -6.19 10.32 24.78
CA PRO A 37 -7.59 9.90 24.87
C PRO A 37 -8.54 11.01 25.32
N GLU A 38 -8.05 12.03 26.02
CA GLU A 38 -8.86 13.13 26.56
C GLU A 38 -9.12 14.21 25.52
N THR A 39 -8.24 14.36 24.52
CA THR A 39 -8.28 15.45 23.54
C THR A 39 -8.57 14.98 22.11
N VAL A 40 -8.91 13.71 21.90
CA VAL A 40 -9.21 13.15 20.57
C VAL A 40 -10.24 13.99 19.82
N GLN A 41 -9.81 14.55 18.68
CA GLN A 41 -10.67 15.21 17.70
C GLN A 41 -10.64 14.44 16.37
N LEU A 42 -11.82 14.29 15.75
CA LEU A 42 -11.94 13.64 14.45
C LEU A 42 -11.64 14.64 13.33
N SER A 43 -10.65 14.33 12.51
CA SER A 43 -10.36 15.03 11.25
C SER A 43 -11.43 14.73 10.18
N GLY A 44 -11.42 15.48 9.08
CA GLY A 44 -12.29 15.18 7.92
C GLY A 44 -12.06 13.77 7.36
N ALA A 45 -10.81 13.30 7.33
CA ALA A 45 -10.46 11.95 6.91
C ALA A 45 -11.02 10.88 7.86
N ASP A 46 -11.00 11.15 9.17
CA ASP A 46 -11.57 10.22 10.18
C ASP A 46 -13.07 10.04 9.99
N LYS A 47 -13.77 11.13 9.65
CA LYS A 47 -15.22 11.12 9.37
C LYS A 47 -15.57 10.40 8.07
N MET A 48 -14.63 10.34 7.12
CA MET A 48 -14.80 9.59 5.86
C MET A 48 -14.48 8.09 6.02
N GLY A 49 -13.69 7.72 7.03
CA GLY A 49 -13.21 6.35 7.23
C GLY A 49 -14.24 5.42 7.87
N GLY A 50 -15.19 5.89 8.67
CA GLY A 50 -16.13 4.99 9.35
C GLY A 50 -17.24 5.73 10.09
N VAL A 51 -17.94 5.01 10.97
CA VAL A 51 -18.98 5.63 11.82
C VAL A 51 -18.31 6.48 12.89
N GLY A 52 -18.57 7.78 12.90
CA GLY A 52 -17.85 8.77 13.71
C GLY A 52 -17.63 8.35 15.17
N ASP A 53 -18.67 7.84 15.84
CA ASP A 53 -18.58 7.41 17.24
C ASP A 53 -17.63 6.22 17.43
N ARG A 54 -17.64 5.24 16.50
CA ARG A 54 -16.74 4.07 16.53
C ARG A 54 -15.30 4.47 16.26
N VAL A 55 -15.09 5.41 15.34
CA VAL A 55 -13.75 5.98 15.07
C VAL A 55 -13.22 6.68 16.32
N GLN A 56 -14.07 7.46 16.99
CA GLN A 56 -13.71 8.14 18.23
C GLN A 56 -13.41 7.16 19.36
N GLU A 57 -14.24 6.14 19.54
CA GLU A 57 -14.04 5.06 20.52
C GLU A 57 -12.69 4.36 20.31
N LEU A 58 -12.39 3.97 19.06
CA LEU A 58 -11.13 3.33 18.71
C LEU A 58 -9.94 4.24 19.04
N LYS A 59 -9.97 5.51 18.63
CA LYS A 59 -8.87 6.46 18.91
C LYS A 59 -8.64 6.68 20.40
N LYS A 60 -9.72 6.78 21.21
CA LYS A 60 -9.63 6.94 22.67
C LYS A 60 -9.07 5.69 23.37
N SER A 61 -9.44 4.50 22.90
CA SER A 61 -9.10 3.25 23.57
C SER A 61 -7.81 2.58 23.07
N ARG A 62 -7.28 3.00 21.91
CA ARG A 62 -6.13 2.35 21.27
C ARG A 62 -4.85 2.46 22.11
N LEU A 63 -4.50 3.64 22.62
CA LEU A 63 -3.28 3.81 23.43
C LEU A 63 -3.31 2.96 24.72
N PRO A 64 -4.35 3.00 25.57
CA PRO A 64 -4.42 2.12 26.74
C PRO A 64 -4.36 0.63 26.40
N SER A 65 -5.01 0.22 25.30
CA SER A 65 -5.00 -1.18 24.83
C SER A 65 -3.61 -1.65 24.41
N PHE A 66 -2.86 -0.82 23.65
CA PHE A 66 -1.48 -1.10 23.29
C PHE A 66 -0.53 -1.07 24.49
N GLN A 67 -0.66 -0.09 25.38
CA GLN A 67 0.14 -0.03 26.60
C GLN A 67 0.04 -1.33 27.39
N LYS A 68 -1.18 -1.79 27.65
CA LYS A 68 -1.42 -3.05 28.35
C LYS A 68 -0.79 -4.23 27.61
N PHE A 69 -1.12 -4.39 26.33
CA PHE A 69 -0.62 -5.51 25.52
C PHE A 69 0.91 -5.56 25.47
N LEU A 70 1.57 -4.43 25.22
CA LEU A 70 3.02 -4.35 25.15
C LEU A 70 3.65 -4.61 26.53
N SER A 71 3.12 -4.02 27.60
CA SER A 71 3.64 -4.25 28.96
C SER A 71 3.49 -5.69 29.42
N ASP A 72 2.53 -6.44 28.88
CA ASP A 72 2.39 -7.88 29.15
C ASP A 72 3.52 -8.70 28.49
N HIS A 73 4.16 -8.18 27.42
CA HIS A 73 5.15 -8.92 26.60
C HIS A 73 6.59 -8.38 26.66
N PHE A 74 6.81 -7.12 27.03
CA PHE A 74 8.12 -6.47 27.03
C PHE A 74 8.47 -5.89 28.41
N LYS A 75 9.75 -5.93 28.80
CA LYS A 75 10.21 -5.41 30.10
C LYS A 75 10.19 -3.88 30.16
N THR A 76 10.46 -3.22 29.04
CA THR A 76 10.52 -1.76 28.94
C THR A 76 9.55 -1.30 27.87
N VAL A 77 8.50 -0.60 28.30
CA VAL A 77 7.47 -0.03 27.44
C VAL A 77 7.15 1.35 27.95
N ASP A 78 7.34 2.34 27.09
CA ASP A 78 6.90 3.70 27.35
C ASP A 78 5.87 4.12 26.31
N VAL A 79 4.97 5.00 26.72
CA VAL A 79 3.93 5.58 25.86
C VAL A 79 4.06 7.09 25.87
N VAL A 80 3.88 7.70 24.71
CA VAL A 80 3.88 9.15 24.56
C VAL A 80 2.72 9.57 23.68
N PHE A 81 2.14 10.73 23.98
CA PHE A 81 1.15 11.31 23.09
C PHE A 81 1.84 11.83 21.84
N SER A 82 1.19 11.63 20.69
CA SER A 82 1.72 12.03 19.39
C SER A 82 2.11 13.51 19.31
N ILE A 83 1.38 14.38 20.01
CA ILE A 83 1.68 15.82 20.05
C ILE A 83 2.93 16.18 20.88
N ASP A 84 3.32 15.30 21.81
CA ASP A 84 4.47 15.47 22.69
C ASP A 84 5.69 14.67 22.22
N TYR A 85 5.54 13.85 21.17
CA TYR A 85 6.62 13.07 20.59
C TYR A 85 7.64 13.96 19.87
N SER A 86 8.93 13.69 20.09
CA SER A 86 10.04 14.18 19.29
C SER A 86 10.88 13.02 18.77
N GLU A 87 11.55 13.22 17.64
CA GLU A 87 12.27 12.14 16.92
C GLU A 87 13.34 11.47 17.79
N ASP A 88 14.08 12.25 18.58
CA ASP A 88 15.14 11.81 19.49
C ASP A 88 14.65 10.89 20.63
N MET A 89 13.34 10.84 20.87
CA MET A 89 12.78 9.88 21.81
C MET A 89 13.01 8.45 21.34
N SER A 90 12.95 8.20 20.02
CA SER A 90 13.10 6.86 19.45
C SER A 90 14.50 6.27 19.67
N ASP A 91 15.54 7.11 19.78
CA ASP A 91 16.93 6.67 19.99
C ASP A 91 17.13 5.86 21.28
N LYS A 92 16.21 5.96 22.23
CA LYS A 92 16.25 5.25 23.53
C LYS A 92 15.62 3.85 23.46
N TYR A 93 14.95 3.53 22.36
CA TYR A 93 14.16 2.31 22.18
C TYR A 93 14.66 1.53 20.95
N GLN A 94 14.34 0.24 20.87
CA GLN A 94 14.67 -0.57 19.69
C GLN A 94 13.54 -0.57 18.66
N VAL A 95 12.31 -0.25 19.05
CA VAL A 95 11.17 -0.15 18.13
C VAL A 95 10.24 0.97 18.60
N THR A 96 9.87 1.84 17.67
CA THR A 96 8.81 2.84 17.86
C THR A 96 7.55 2.42 17.08
N ILE A 97 6.41 2.35 17.76
CA ILE A 97 5.12 2.00 17.15
C ILE A 97 4.27 3.25 17.04
N PHE A 98 4.00 3.69 15.81
CA PHE A 98 3.14 4.84 15.54
C PHE A 98 1.69 4.37 15.32
N GLY A 99 0.89 4.50 16.38
CA GLY A 99 -0.56 4.35 16.33
C GLY A 99 -1.31 5.66 16.02
N ASP A 100 -0.57 6.76 15.93
CA ASP A 100 -1.02 8.10 15.53
C ASP A 100 0.13 8.90 14.88
N VAL A 101 -0.19 9.99 14.16
CA VAL A 101 0.84 10.85 13.55
C VAL A 101 1.35 11.90 14.54
N PRO A 102 2.68 12.11 14.66
CA PRO A 102 3.24 13.18 15.48
C PRO A 102 2.82 14.59 15.05
N LYS A 103 3.27 15.60 15.80
CA LYS A 103 3.19 17.00 15.32
C LYS A 103 3.97 17.16 14.01
N ALA A 104 3.39 17.86 13.04
CA ALA A 104 4.07 18.13 11.78
C ALA A 104 5.30 19.02 12.00
N ILE A 105 6.44 18.63 11.43
CA ILE A 105 7.64 19.47 11.30
C ILE A 105 7.55 20.40 10.09
N LYS A 106 6.74 20.00 9.10
CA LYS A 106 6.34 20.82 7.95
C LYS A 106 4.86 20.60 7.67
N GLU A 107 4.10 21.69 7.67
CA GLU A 107 2.67 21.65 7.38
C GLU A 107 2.38 21.31 5.91
N ARG A 108 1.20 20.73 5.68
CA ARG A 108 0.70 20.43 4.34
C ARG A 108 0.51 21.72 3.55
N VAL A 109 0.99 21.75 2.31
CA VAL A 109 0.68 22.81 1.35
C VAL A 109 -0.41 22.31 0.41
N LEU A 110 -1.53 23.01 0.34
CA LEU A 110 -2.60 22.79 -0.63
C LEU A 110 -3.00 24.14 -1.23
N GLU A 111 -2.58 24.36 -2.46
CA GLU A 111 -3.02 25.52 -3.25
C GLU A 111 -4.07 25.04 -4.24
N VAL A 112 -5.23 25.68 -4.20
CA VAL A 112 -6.35 25.40 -5.11
C VAL A 112 -6.71 26.66 -5.88
N ASP A 113 -7.05 26.49 -7.15
CA ASP A 113 -7.67 27.54 -7.93
C ASP A 113 -9.07 27.80 -7.37
N GLU A 114 -9.31 29.00 -6.86
CA GLU A 114 -10.57 29.33 -6.17
C GLU A 114 -11.80 29.27 -7.08
N LYS A 115 -11.63 29.38 -8.40
CA LYS A 115 -12.75 29.40 -9.36
C LYS A 115 -13.14 28.00 -9.82
N THR A 116 -12.16 27.14 -10.03
CA THR A 116 -12.33 25.80 -10.59
C THR A 116 -12.27 24.71 -9.51
N GLY A 117 -11.73 25.02 -8.33
CA GLY A 117 -11.41 24.05 -7.29
C GLY A 117 -10.22 23.14 -7.65
N GLN A 118 -9.52 23.40 -8.77
CA GLN A 118 -8.41 22.57 -9.22
C GLN A 118 -7.22 22.71 -8.27
N THR A 119 -6.62 21.60 -7.86
CA THR A 119 -5.35 21.64 -7.12
C THR A 119 -4.22 22.15 -8.01
N LEU A 120 -3.66 23.30 -7.67
CA LEU A 120 -2.50 23.92 -8.34
C LEU A 120 -1.19 23.37 -7.77
N LYS A 121 -1.13 23.19 -6.46
CA LYS A 121 0.04 22.69 -5.75
C LYS A 121 -0.38 21.82 -4.59
N TYR A 122 0.32 20.72 -4.42
CA TYR A 122 0.16 19.83 -3.28
C TYR A 122 1.51 19.37 -2.77
N GLU A 123 1.80 19.65 -1.50
CA GLU A 123 2.90 19.05 -0.76
C GLU A 123 2.32 18.41 0.51
N PRO A 124 2.58 17.11 0.77
CA PRO A 124 2.10 16.48 1.99
C PRO A 124 2.76 17.09 3.23
N ALA A 125 2.09 16.99 4.38
CA ALA A 125 2.73 17.28 5.66
C ALA A 125 3.88 16.30 5.91
N GLN A 126 4.89 16.74 6.66
CA GLN A 126 6.01 15.92 7.08
C GLN A 126 6.05 15.86 8.60
N TYR A 127 6.24 14.66 9.16
CA TYR A 127 6.15 14.39 10.60
C TYR A 127 7.48 13.93 11.21
N LEU A 128 8.37 13.37 10.39
CA LEU A 128 9.72 12.94 10.76
C LEU A 128 10.70 13.50 9.73
N THR A 129 11.98 13.64 10.11
CA THR A 129 13.03 14.07 9.19
C THR A 129 13.43 12.92 8.24
N LYS A 130 14.20 13.25 7.19
CA LYS A 130 14.78 12.22 6.30
C LYS A 130 15.92 11.43 6.97
N ASP A 131 16.35 11.85 8.15
CA ASP A 131 17.42 11.20 8.90
C ASP A 131 16.91 10.10 9.83
N PHE A 132 15.61 10.08 10.14
CA PHE A 132 14.99 9.04 10.96
C PHE A 132 15.29 7.63 10.44
N ASP A 133 15.96 6.84 11.27
CA ASP A 133 16.42 5.49 10.93
C ASP A 133 16.08 4.44 11.99
N SER A 134 15.40 4.81 13.09
CA SER A 134 14.94 3.86 14.10
C SER A 134 13.93 2.86 13.52
N ALA A 135 13.96 1.61 13.97
CA ALA A 135 12.96 0.63 13.57
C ALA A 135 11.54 1.05 14.00
N ALA A 136 10.60 1.02 13.06
CA ALA A 136 9.25 1.53 13.28
C ALA A 136 8.15 0.60 12.75
N ILE A 137 7.05 0.49 13.50
CA ILE A 137 5.78 -0.04 12.99
C ILE A 137 4.81 1.13 12.82
N VAL A 138 4.21 1.23 11.64
CA VAL A 138 3.17 2.22 11.34
C VAL A 138 1.84 1.51 11.11
N ILE A 139 0.79 1.99 11.78
CA ILE A 139 -0.51 1.31 11.83
C ILE A 139 -1.51 1.99 10.89
N ALA A 140 -2.13 1.21 10.00
CA ALA A 140 -3.19 1.64 9.09
C ALA A 140 -2.84 2.95 8.37
N ASP A 141 -3.68 3.98 8.51
CA ASP A 141 -3.56 5.26 7.80
C ASP A 141 -2.39 6.13 8.25
N VAL A 142 -1.74 5.79 9.37
CA VAL A 142 -0.48 6.41 9.80
C VAL A 142 0.65 6.09 8.83
N SER A 143 0.60 4.92 8.18
CA SER A 143 1.65 4.43 7.28
C SER A 143 2.00 5.39 6.16
N PRO A 144 1.06 5.82 5.30
CA PRO A 144 1.35 6.75 4.21
C PRO A 144 1.60 8.17 4.72
N ARG A 145 0.98 8.57 5.82
CA ARG A 145 1.16 9.92 6.37
C ARG A 145 2.61 10.14 6.83
N ILE A 146 3.24 9.12 7.43
CA ILE A 146 4.64 9.19 7.85
C ILE A 146 5.58 8.75 6.72
N GLY A 147 5.29 7.62 6.07
CA GLY A 147 6.20 6.98 5.12
C GLY A 147 6.30 7.68 3.77
N GLU A 148 5.19 8.15 3.20
CA GLU A 148 5.19 8.70 1.83
C GLU A 148 5.99 10.02 1.71
N PRO A 149 5.91 10.98 2.65
CA PRO A 149 6.79 12.17 2.64
C PRO A 149 8.28 11.85 2.74
N LEU A 150 8.62 10.68 3.30
CA LEU A 150 9.98 10.15 3.39
C LEU A 150 10.36 9.23 2.23
N GLU A 151 9.52 9.16 1.19
CA GLU A 151 9.77 8.38 -0.03
C GLU A 151 9.72 6.85 0.20
N TYR A 152 9.03 6.38 1.26
CA TYR A 152 8.77 4.96 1.46
C TYR A 152 7.66 4.45 0.53
N LYS A 153 7.67 3.15 0.25
CA LYS A 153 6.72 2.51 -0.69
C LYS A 153 5.30 2.30 -0.15
N MET A 154 5.08 2.49 1.16
CA MET A 154 3.78 2.34 1.84
C MET A 154 2.85 3.55 1.62
N ASP A 155 2.37 3.69 0.39
CA ASP A 155 1.51 4.80 -0.03
C ASP A 155 0.03 4.61 0.34
N TRP A 156 -0.75 5.68 0.15
CA TRP A 156 -2.21 5.67 0.31
C TRP A 156 -2.88 5.12 -0.96
N LEU A 157 -2.85 3.79 -1.16
CA LEU A 157 -3.67 3.19 -2.21
C LEU A 157 -5.15 3.28 -1.83
N CYS A 158 -5.50 2.80 -0.63
CA CYS A 158 -6.89 2.85 -0.16
C CYS A 158 -7.02 2.63 1.34
N LEU A 159 -7.91 3.41 1.97
CA LEU A 159 -8.41 3.14 3.31
C LEU A 159 -9.64 2.22 3.23
N CYS A 160 -9.42 0.96 2.88
CA CYS A 160 -10.48 -0.04 2.68
C CYS A 160 -10.03 -1.48 3.00
N LEU A 161 -9.03 -1.65 3.87
CA LEU A 161 -8.65 -2.98 4.34
C LEU A 161 -9.67 -3.49 5.37
N ASP A 162 -10.22 -4.67 5.13
CA ASP A 162 -11.13 -5.37 6.03
C ASP A 162 -10.39 -6.31 7.00
N ALA A 163 -11.11 -7.16 7.74
CA ALA A 163 -10.56 -7.92 8.87
C ALA A 163 -9.63 -9.08 8.49
N HIS A 164 -9.51 -9.40 7.21
CA HIS A 164 -8.85 -10.62 6.73
C HIS A 164 -7.63 -10.33 5.85
N ALA A 165 -6.57 -11.10 6.07
CA ALA A 165 -5.41 -11.17 5.19
C ALA A 165 -5.54 -12.36 4.23
N HIS A 166 -4.87 -12.27 3.08
CA HIS A 166 -4.64 -13.41 2.18
C HIS A 166 -3.26 -13.24 1.51
N GLY A 167 -2.84 -14.21 0.69
CA GLY A 167 -1.54 -14.14 0.01
C GLY A 167 -0.34 -14.12 0.96
N MET A 168 -0.46 -14.67 2.17
CA MET A 168 0.62 -14.65 3.17
C MET A 168 1.82 -15.51 2.76
N LYS A 169 3.02 -14.96 2.96
CA LYS A 169 4.29 -15.72 2.97
C LYS A 169 4.44 -16.46 4.30
N MET A 170 3.87 -17.66 4.40
CA MET A 170 3.74 -18.42 5.65
C MET A 170 5.08 -18.84 6.30
N ASP A 171 6.15 -18.86 5.53
CA ASP A 171 7.53 -19.09 5.97
C ASP A 171 8.18 -17.84 6.58
N HIS A 172 7.58 -16.66 6.41
CA HIS A 172 8.11 -15.41 6.92
C HIS A 172 8.24 -15.41 8.46
N PRO A 173 9.30 -14.79 9.04
CA PRO A 173 9.52 -14.79 10.49
C PRO A 173 8.33 -14.32 11.34
N ILE A 174 7.49 -13.42 10.84
CA ILE A 174 6.33 -12.91 11.61
C ILE A 174 5.28 -13.99 11.93
N PHE A 175 5.27 -15.11 11.20
CA PHE A 175 4.38 -16.25 11.48
C PHE A 175 5.06 -17.34 12.32
N ASN A 176 6.37 -17.21 12.55
CA ASN A 176 7.20 -18.32 13.03
C ASN A 176 8.02 -18.01 14.28
N THR A 177 8.40 -16.75 14.52
CA THR A 177 9.33 -16.38 15.60
C THR A 177 9.05 -14.98 16.15
N PRO A 178 9.20 -14.75 17.47
CA PRO A 178 9.54 -15.74 18.50
C PRO A 178 8.40 -16.70 18.85
N VAL A 179 7.14 -16.36 18.52
CA VAL A 179 6.00 -17.24 18.73
C VAL A 179 5.66 -17.95 17.42
N LYS A 180 5.67 -19.28 17.40
CA LYS A 180 5.15 -20.04 16.26
C LYS A 180 3.63 -19.88 16.20
N VAL A 181 3.12 -19.24 15.15
CA VAL A 181 1.69 -19.02 14.95
C VAL A 181 1.16 -20.03 13.94
N ASN A 182 0.24 -20.88 14.37
CA ASN A 182 -0.49 -21.77 13.47
C ASN A 182 -1.75 -21.04 13.01
N LEU A 183 -1.71 -20.40 11.83
CA LEU A 183 -2.85 -19.65 11.31
C LEU A 183 -4.03 -20.56 11.01
N THR A 184 -5.23 -20.11 11.38
CA THR A 184 -6.48 -20.74 10.98
C THR A 184 -6.93 -20.08 9.69
N MET A 185 -6.83 -20.82 8.60
CA MET A 185 -7.27 -20.38 7.28
C MET A 185 -8.73 -20.76 7.06
N GLU A 186 -9.54 -19.80 6.60
CA GLU A 186 -10.92 -20.00 6.21
C GLU A 186 -11.05 -19.84 4.70
N GLN A 187 -11.68 -20.80 4.00
CA GLN A 187 -12.12 -20.55 2.63
C GLN A 187 -13.29 -19.57 2.67
N ARG A 188 -13.12 -18.42 2.01
CA ARG A 188 -14.13 -17.37 1.93
C ARG A 188 -14.31 -16.94 0.49
N PRO A 189 -15.48 -16.37 0.12
CA PRO A 189 -15.68 -15.81 -1.20
C PRO A 189 -14.57 -14.81 -1.54
N THR A 190 -14.01 -14.93 -2.74
CA THR A 190 -13.06 -13.95 -3.27
C THR A 190 -13.77 -12.59 -3.33
N PRO A 191 -13.16 -11.50 -2.86
CA PRO A 191 -13.79 -10.19 -2.90
C PRO A 191 -14.19 -9.85 -4.33
N GLU A 192 -15.47 -9.53 -4.55
CA GLU A 192 -16.07 -9.33 -5.87
C GLU A 192 -15.26 -8.35 -6.72
N ASN A 193 -14.79 -7.26 -6.08
CA ASN A 193 -13.99 -6.23 -6.70
C ASN A 193 -12.70 -6.73 -7.34
N TYR A 194 -12.12 -7.86 -6.90
CA TYR A 194 -10.84 -8.36 -7.42
C TYR A 194 -10.93 -8.76 -8.87
N LYS A 195 -12.07 -9.33 -9.29
CA LYS A 195 -12.27 -9.76 -10.67
C LYS A 195 -12.41 -8.60 -11.66
N HIS A 196 -12.58 -7.36 -11.17
CA HIS A 196 -12.52 -6.16 -11.99
C HIS A 196 -11.10 -5.72 -12.32
N TYR A 197 -10.07 -6.29 -11.68
CA TYR A 197 -8.66 -6.00 -11.96
C TYR A 197 -8.08 -7.07 -12.89
N TYR A 198 -7.10 -6.68 -13.71
CA TYR A 198 -6.47 -7.59 -14.64
C TYR A 198 -5.88 -8.79 -13.89
N ASN A 199 -5.11 -8.56 -12.83
CA ASN A 199 -4.48 -9.63 -12.04
C ASN A 199 -5.46 -10.51 -11.23
N GLY A 200 -6.72 -10.11 -11.12
CA GLY A 200 -7.75 -10.85 -10.38
C GLY A 200 -8.81 -11.53 -11.26
N ARG A 201 -8.79 -11.29 -12.58
CA ARG A 201 -9.84 -11.74 -13.52
C ARG A 201 -10.04 -13.26 -13.57
N ASP A 202 -8.98 -14.02 -13.33
CA ASP A 202 -8.96 -15.50 -13.41
C ASP A 202 -8.98 -16.15 -12.01
N LEU A 203 -9.24 -15.38 -10.94
CA LEU A 203 -9.31 -15.92 -9.58
C LEU A 203 -10.54 -16.81 -9.40
N GLU A 204 -10.35 -17.87 -8.62
CA GLU A 204 -11.45 -18.72 -8.15
C GLU A 204 -12.47 -17.91 -7.34
N ASP A 205 -13.70 -18.44 -7.23
CA ASP A 205 -14.78 -17.80 -6.47
C ASP A 205 -14.52 -17.78 -4.96
N SER A 206 -13.57 -18.56 -4.47
CA SER A 206 -13.16 -18.57 -3.07
C SER A 206 -11.65 -18.66 -2.92
N MET A 207 -11.13 -18.13 -1.81
CA MET A 207 -9.71 -18.20 -1.49
C MET A 207 -9.48 -18.35 0.02
N PRO A 208 -8.32 -18.88 0.43
CA PRO A 208 -7.98 -19.02 1.83
C PRO A 208 -7.64 -17.67 2.43
N MET A 209 -8.31 -17.32 3.52
CA MET A 209 -8.12 -16.06 4.23
C MET A 209 -7.85 -16.30 5.72
N TRP A 210 -7.01 -15.46 6.31
CA TRP A 210 -6.72 -15.45 7.74
C TRP A 210 -7.39 -14.24 8.41
N ARG A 211 -8.17 -14.47 9.47
CA ARG A 211 -8.81 -13.41 10.24
C ARG A 211 -7.83 -12.77 11.24
N VAL A 212 -7.48 -11.50 11.00
CA VAL A 212 -6.50 -10.75 11.80
C VAL A 212 -7.17 -10.00 12.95
N GLN A 213 -8.32 -9.41 12.69
CA GLN A 213 -9.13 -8.71 13.69
C GLN A 213 -10.55 -9.28 13.81
N ARG A 214 -11.16 -9.09 14.98
CA ARG A 214 -12.45 -9.68 15.35
C ARG A 214 -13.61 -9.08 14.59
N GLU A 215 -13.48 -7.85 14.12
CA GLU A 215 -14.52 -7.11 13.39
C GLU A 215 -13.89 -6.36 12.22
N GLY A 216 -14.49 -6.48 11.04
CA GLY A 216 -14.15 -5.72 9.84
C GLY A 216 -15.14 -4.58 9.59
N TYR A 217 -14.78 -3.63 8.73
CA TYR A 217 -15.71 -2.57 8.33
C TYR A 217 -16.87 -3.12 7.49
N MET A 218 -16.65 -4.27 6.83
CA MET A 218 -17.68 -4.99 6.06
C MET A 218 -18.66 -5.79 6.93
N ASP A 219 -18.37 -6.00 8.23
CA ASP A 219 -19.23 -6.75 9.16
C ASP A 219 -20.46 -5.93 9.65
N GLY A 220 -20.71 -4.74 9.09
CA GLY A 220 -21.94 -3.96 9.27
C GLY A 220 -22.04 -3.10 10.52
N LYS A 221 -20.98 -3.01 11.33
CA LYS A 221 -20.97 -2.30 12.63
C LYS A 221 -20.12 -1.02 12.65
N GLY A 222 -19.65 -0.59 11.49
CA GLY A 222 -18.95 0.68 11.33
C GLY A 222 -17.54 0.74 11.92
N TYR A 223 -16.89 -0.43 12.13
CA TYR A 223 -15.49 -0.48 12.54
C TYR A 223 -14.61 0.27 11.52
N PRO A 224 -13.62 1.07 11.95
CA PRO A 224 -12.76 1.78 11.02
C PRO A 224 -11.95 0.81 10.13
N PRO A 225 -11.95 0.98 8.80
CA PRO A 225 -11.14 0.19 7.88
C PRO A 225 -9.65 0.42 8.14
N GLY A 226 -8.85 -0.58 7.80
CA GLY A 226 -7.41 -0.44 7.69
C GLY A 226 -6.99 0.19 6.35
N LEU A 227 -5.69 0.27 6.15
CA LEU A 227 -5.09 0.75 4.92
C LEU A 227 -4.45 -0.39 4.15
N VAL A 228 -4.62 -0.38 2.83
CA VAL A 228 -3.74 -1.10 1.90
C VAL A 228 -2.86 -0.12 1.13
N SER A 229 -1.62 -0.54 0.84
CA SER A 229 -0.69 0.15 -0.07
C SER A 229 -0.62 -0.53 -1.44
N THR A 230 -0.08 0.18 -2.43
CA THR A 230 0.09 -0.32 -3.80
C THR A 230 1.14 -1.44 -3.85
N GLY A 231 0.80 -2.59 -4.44
CA GLY A 231 1.74 -3.70 -4.63
C GLY A 231 2.72 -3.50 -5.80
N LEU A 232 2.27 -2.85 -6.88
CA LEU A 232 3.09 -2.56 -8.04
C LEU A 232 4.25 -1.61 -7.70
N GLY A 233 5.48 -2.03 -8.03
CA GLY A 233 6.70 -1.31 -7.67
C GLY A 233 7.19 -1.55 -6.23
N TYR A 234 6.43 -2.31 -5.42
CA TYR A 234 6.76 -2.49 -4.01
C TYR A 234 8.05 -3.28 -3.82
N VAL A 235 8.32 -4.29 -4.67
CA VAL A 235 9.44 -5.24 -4.53
C VAL A 235 10.53 -5.07 -5.60
N ASP A 236 10.59 -3.91 -6.25
CA ASP A 236 11.61 -3.58 -7.25
C ASP A 236 13.05 -3.50 -6.68
N ALA A 237 13.19 -3.60 -5.36
CA ALA A 237 14.46 -3.55 -4.65
C ALA A 237 14.45 -4.46 -3.42
N THR A 238 15.63 -4.89 -2.96
CA THR A 238 15.76 -5.87 -1.87
C THR A 238 15.57 -5.31 -0.45
N ASP A 239 15.47 -3.99 -0.28
CA ASP A 239 15.13 -3.36 1.01
C ASP A 239 13.64 -3.35 1.32
N SER A 240 12.80 -3.79 0.39
CA SER A 240 11.36 -3.93 0.58
C SER A 240 10.88 -5.34 0.35
N GLU A 241 9.79 -5.69 1.02
CA GLU A 241 9.09 -6.95 0.82
C GLU A 241 7.61 -6.82 1.13
N VAL A 242 6.78 -7.50 0.34
CA VAL A 242 5.38 -7.77 0.67
C VAL A 242 5.29 -9.09 1.41
N ILE A 243 4.61 -9.10 2.55
CA ILE A 243 4.45 -10.28 3.42
C ILE A 243 3.04 -10.85 3.30
N SER A 244 2.04 -9.97 3.20
CA SER A 244 0.66 -10.37 2.89
C SER A 244 -0.10 -9.30 2.12
N ASN A 245 -1.14 -9.77 1.44
CA ASN A 245 -2.22 -8.94 0.93
C ASN A 245 -3.38 -8.93 1.93
N GLY A 246 -4.43 -8.20 1.61
CA GLY A 246 -5.61 -8.14 2.47
C GLY A 246 -6.89 -7.83 1.73
N VAL A 247 -7.98 -8.34 2.29
CA VAL A 247 -9.34 -8.17 1.74
C VAL A 247 -9.66 -6.68 1.71
N CYS A 248 -9.88 -6.15 0.50
CA CYS A 248 -10.13 -4.73 0.30
C CYS A 248 -10.89 -4.48 -1.00
N ALA A 249 -11.23 -3.23 -1.27
CA ALA A 249 -11.91 -2.80 -2.50
C ALA A 249 -10.96 -2.59 -3.70
N LYS A 250 -9.69 -3.02 -3.59
CA LYS A 250 -8.66 -2.84 -4.63
C LYS A 250 -8.25 -4.19 -5.21
N SER A 251 -7.16 -4.27 -5.96
CA SER A 251 -6.70 -5.50 -6.59
C SER A 251 -6.19 -6.53 -5.58
N VAL A 252 -6.05 -7.79 -6.00
CA VAL A 252 -5.58 -8.90 -5.17
C VAL A 252 -4.16 -8.69 -4.62
N ASP A 253 -3.32 -7.92 -5.31
CA ASP A 253 -1.94 -7.59 -4.91
C ASP A 253 -1.84 -6.38 -3.97
N SER A 254 -2.97 -5.84 -3.50
CA SER A 254 -2.99 -4.75 -2.53
C SER A 254 -2.35 -5.16 -1.20
N VAL A 255 -1.38 -4.38 -0.74
CA VAL A 255 -0.45 -4.77 0.34
C VAL A 255 -1.04 -4.43 1.70
N ALA A 256 -1.11 -5.42 2.60
CA ALA A 256 -1.61 -5.23 3.96
C ALA A 256 -0.51 -5.36 5.03
N LEU A 257 0.47 -6.25 4.81
CA LEU A 257 1.64 -6.41 5.68
C LEU A 257 2.90 -6.37 4.83
N ALA A 258 3.82 -5.46 5.16
CA ALA A 258 5.05 -5.30 4.39
C ALA A 258 6.14 -4.57 5.18
N ARG A 259 7.38 -4.70 4.72
CA ARG A 259 8.52 -3.93 5.22
C ARG A 259 9.14 -3.11 4.09
N HIS A 260 9.62 -1.91 4.42
CA HIS A 260 10.52 -1.14 3.57
C HIS A 260 11.54 -0.44 4.45
N GLY A 261 12.83 -0.78 4.28
CA GLY A 261 13.88 -0.32 5.21
C GLY A 261 13.57 -0.71 6.65
N ASN A 262 13.64 0.28 7.54
CA ASN A 262 13.35 0.23 8.97
C ASN A 262 11.85 0.35 9.30
N PHE A 263 10.96 0.47 8.32
CA PHE A 263 9.52 0.59 8.55
C PHE A 263 8.78 -0.70 8.24
N PHE A 264 7.88 -1.08 9.14
CA PHE A 264 6.89 -2.13 8.95
C PHE A 264 5.50 -1.51 8.79
N HIS A 265 4.88 -1.74 7.64
CA HIS A 265 3.49 -1.41 7.38
C HIS A 265 2.58 -2.49 7.99
N TRP A 266 1.84 -2.11 9.04
CA TRP A 266 0.76 -2.91 9.60
C TRP A 266 -0.57 -2.29 9.17
N GLY A 267 -1.14 -2.76 8.05
CA GLY A 267 -2.32 -2.14 7.44
C GLY A 267 -3.59 -2.21 8.29
N PHE A 268 -3.72 -3.20 9.18
CA PHE A 268 -4.93 -3.40 9.99
C PHE A 268 -5.10 -2.31 11.06
N SER A 269 -6.34 -1.87 11.28
CA SER A 269 -6.66 -0.74 12.16
C SER A 269 -6.93 -1.11 13.62
N ALA A 270 -7.11 -2.40 13.91
CA ALA A 270 -7.56 -2.84 15.23
C ALA A 270 -6.57 -2.50 16.35
N LYS A 271 -7.11 -2.16 17.53
CA LYS A 271 -6.35 -2.21 18.80
C LYS A 271 -6.19 -3.66 19.27
N PRO A 272 -5.22 -3.99 20.13
CA PRO A 272 -4.95 -5.39 20.54
C PRO A 272 -6.15 -6.17 21.10
N ASP A 273 -7.05 -5.52 21.84
CA ASP A 273 -8.26 -6.20 22.37
C ASP A 273 -9.24 -6.63 21.26
N ASP A 274 -9.18 -5.96 20.12
CA ASP A 274 -10.04 -6.21 18.96
C ASP A 274 -9.34 -7.13 17.94
N MET A 275 -8.06 -7.46 18.14
CA MET A 275 -7.34 -8.45 17.34
C MET A 275 -7.76 -9.89 17.70
N THR A 276 -7.64 -10.81 16.75
CA THR A 276 -7.67 -12.25 17.07
C THR A 276 -6.43 -12.61 17.90
N GLU A 277 -6.42 -13.79 18.51
CA GLU A 277 -5.23 -14.27 19.24
C GLU A 277 -4.03 -14.41 18.30
N GLN A 278 -4.24 -15.03 17.13
CA GLN A 278 -3.24 -15.12 16.07
C GLN A 278 -2.79 -13.72 15.60
N GLY A 279 -3.71 -12.76 15.48
CA GLY A 279 -3.39 -11.37 15.14
C GLY A 279 -2.42 -10.73 16.13
N ARG A 280 -2.68 -10.87 17.44
CA ARG A 280 -1.76 -10.39 18.49
C ARG A 280 -0.40 -11.08 18.44
N GLN A 281 -0.37 -12.39 18.23
CA GLN A 281 0.90 -13.14 18.15
C GLN A 281 1.73 -12.73 16.93
N VAL A 282 1.10 -12.55 15.76
CA VAL A 282 1.78 -12.06 14.56
C VAL A 282 2.26 -10.62 14.73
N PHE A 283 1.47 -9.75 15.38
CA PHE A 283 1.91 -8.39 15.71
C PHE A 283 3.13 -8.39 16.63
N LEU A 284 3.11 -9.24 17.68
CA LEU A 284 4.25 -9.42 18.58
C LEU A 284 5.51 -9.86 17.81
N ASN A 285 5.37 -10.79 16.88
CA ASN A 285 6.46 -11.23 16.03
C ASN A 285 6.93 -10.14 15.07
N ALA A 286 6.02 -9.29 14.56
CA ALA A 286 6.37 -8.14 13.72
C ALA A 286 7.27 -7.13 14.45
N ILE A 287 7.04 -6.90 15.75
CA ILE A 287 7.92 -6.07 16.59
C ILE A 287 9.34 -6.66 16.64
N HIS A 288 9.46 -7.95 16.93
CA HIS A 288 10.76 -8.62 16.97
C HIS A 288 11.44 -8.68 15.61
N TYR A 289 10.64 -8.77 14.54
CA TYR A 289 11.12 -8.79 13.18
C TYR A 289 11.73 -7.43 12.80
N ILE A 290 10.98 -6.34 12.98
CA ILE A 290 11.41 -5.02 12.53
C ILE A 290 12.58 -4.45 13.34
N ALA A 291 12.71 -4.84 14.62
CA ALA A 291 13.84 -4.45 15.48
C ALA A 291 15.22 -4.76 14.86
N LYS A 292 15.31 -5.77 13.98
CA LYS A 292 16.56 -6.15 13.30
C LYS A 292 17.00 -5.15 12.22
N PHE A 293 16.09 -4.29 11.79
CA PHE A 293 16.25 -3.32 10.71
C PHE A 293 16.48 -1.90 11.24
N ASP A 294 16.73 -1.76 12.55
CA ASP A 294 17.14 -0.50 13.15
C ASP A 294 18.39 0.06 12.46
N GLY A 295 18.34 1.33 12.06
CA GLY A 295 19.35 2.02 11.25
C GLY A 295 19.27 1.76 9.74
N GLN A 296 18.37 0.89 9.25
CA GLN A 296 18.29 0.52 7.84
C GLN A 296 17.32 1.40 7.05
N LYS A 297 17.74 2.62 6.69
CA LYS A 297 16.95 3.50 5.83
C LYS A 297 16.63 2.88 4.46
N PRO A 298 15.50 3.24 3.83
CA PRO A 298 15.20 2.82 2.47
C PRO A 298 16.23 3.42 1.51
N TYR A 299 16.82 2.58 0.68
CA TYR A 299 17.64 3.02 -0.43
C TYR A 299 16.85 3.06 -1.73
N SER A 300 15.81 2.23 -1.87
CA SER A 300 14.84 2.41 -2.94
C SER A 300 13.79 3.43 -2.51
N LYS A 301 13.56 4.43 -3.35
CA LYS A 301 12.66 5.54 -3.03
C LYS A 301 11.46 5.49 -3.94
N ARG A 302 10.27 5.74 -3.40
CA ARG A 302 9.05 5.93 -4.18
C ARG A 302 8.85 7.42 -4.43
N GLN A 303 8.78 7.80 -5.69
CA GLN A 303 8.33 9.12 -6.07
C GLN A 303 6.82 9.24 -5.82
N TYR A 304 6.41 10.40 -5.29
CA TYR A 304 5.03 10.68 -4.92
C TYR A 304 4.06 10.39 -6.08
N ARG A 305 3.04 9.56 -5.81
CA ARG A 305 1.99 9.14 -6.78
C ARG A 305 2.49 8.53 -8.10
N LYS A 306 3.70 7.98 -8.15
CA LYS A 306 4.14 7.13 -9.28
C LYS A 306 3.68 5.69 -9.09
N GLN A 307 3.38 5.02 -10.19
CA GLN A 307 2.94 3.63 -10.23
C GLN A 307 3.85 2.80 -11.13
N GLY A 308 3.95 1.50 -10.81
CA GLY A 308 4.60 0.52 -11.68
C GLY A 308 3.94 0.45 -13.06
N ARG A 309 4.72 0.10 -14.09
CA ARG A 309 4.22 0.02 -15.47
C ARG A 309 3.07 -0.97 -15.64
N GLU A 310 3.03 -2.02 -14.81
CA GLU A 310 2.02 -3.06 -14.87
C GLU A 310 0.60 -2.54 -14.63
N VAL A 311 0.44 -1.36 -14.02
CA VAL A 311 -0.88 -0.70 -13.89
C VAL A 311 -1.55 -0.50 -15.24
N ILE A 312 -0.77 -0.44 -16.33
CA ILE A 312 -1.33 -0.30 -17.67
C ILE A 312 -2.23 -1.48 -18.05
N LEU A 313 -1.95 -2.68 -17.52
CA LEU A 313 -2.77 -3.87 -17.80
C LEU A 313 -4.15 -3.76 -17.14
N ASP A 314 -4.22 -3.25 -15.90
CA ASP A 314 -5.49 -2.95 -15.24
C ASP A 314 -6.26 -1.88 -16.01
N ARG A 315 -5.56 -0.82 -16.46
CA ARG A 315 -6.18 0.26 -17.25
C ARG A 315 -6.76 -0.24 -18.56
N VAL A 316 -6.04 -1.14 -19.24
CA VAL A 316 -6.54 -1.77 -20.46
C VAL A 316 -7.72 -2.68 -20.15
N HIS A 317 -7.65 -3.47 -19.08
CA HIS A 317 -8.74 -4.34 -18.62
C HIS A 317 -10.02 -3.57 -18.27
N PHE A 318 -9.91 -2.35 -17.75
CA PHE A 318 -11.06 -1.47 -17.56
C PHE A 318 -11.74 -1.05 -18.87
N THR A 319 -11.20 -1.40 -20.03
CA THR A 319 -11.81 -1.16 -21.35
C THR A 319 -12.49 -2.43 -21.93
N SER A 320 -12.44 -3.54 -21.20
CA SER A 320 -13.04 -4.82 -21.61
C SER A 320 -14.57 -4.79 -21.64
N GLN A 321 -15.17 -5.77 -22.33
CA GLN A 321 -16.62 -5.95 -22.38
C GLN A 321 -17.24 -6.14 -20.98
N ASN A 322 -16.59 -6.94 -20.12
CA ASN A 322 -17.04 -7.16 -18.75
C ASN A 322 -17.11 -5.84 -17.95
N THR A 323 -16.13 -4.95 -18.11
CA THR A 323 -16.16 -3.65 -17.44
C THR A 323 -17.28 -2.75 -17.96
N TYR A 324 -17.59 -2.82 -19.25
CA TYR A 324 -18.74 -2.10 -19.82
C TYR A 324 -20.07 -2.60 -19.24
N GLU A 325 -20.24 -3.92 -19.09
CA GLU A 325 -21.43 -4.52 -18.47
C GLU A 325 -21.58 -4.05 -17.01
N ASN A 326 -20.49 -4.04 -16.24
CA ASN A 326 -20.47 -3.49 -14.88
C ASN A 326 -20.82 -1.98 -14.85
N TYR A 327 -20.38 -1.19 -15.83
CA TYR A 327 -20.78 0.21 -15.97
C TYR A 327 -22.30 0.33 -16.18
N VAL A 328 -22.86 -0.46 -17.11
CA VAL A 328 -24.30 -0.46 -17.43
C VAL A 328 -25.14 -0.78 -16.19
N GLU A 329 -24.76 -1.81 -15.44
CA GLU A 329 -25.42 -2.19 -14.19
C GLU A 329 -25.26 -1.12 -13.10
N GLY A 330 -24.05 -0.57 -12.98
CA GLY A 330 -23.70 0.47 -12.01
C GLY A 330 -24.49 1.77 -12.21
N VAL A 331 -24.83 2.14 -13.44
CA VAL A 331 -25.63 3.33 -13.74
C VAL A 331 -27.00 3.26 -13.05
N ALA A 332 -27.71 2.14 -13.22
CA ALA A 332 -29.02 1.95 -12.59
C ALA A 332 -28.90 1.75 -11.07
N SER A 333 -27.94 0.94 -10.62
CA SER A 333 -27.75 0.63 -9.21
C SER A 333 -27.40 1.86 -8.36
N ASN A 334 -26.46 2.70 -8.84
CA ASN A 334 -26.07 3.93 -8.16
C ASN A 334 -27.21 4.94 -8.09
N TYR A 335 -27.98 5.05 -9.18
CA TYR A 335 -29.16 5.90 -9.21
C TYR A 335 -30.20 5.46 -8.17
N ASN A 336 -30.55 4.17 -8.18
CA ASN A 336 -31.54 3.59 -7.27
C ASN A 336 -31.09 3.69 -5.81
N SER A 337 -29.82 3.40 -5.53
CA SER A 337 -29.26 3.48 -4.16
C SER A 337 -29.31 4.91 -3.61
N ARG A 338 -28.97 5.91 -4.44
CA ARG A 338 -29.10 7.32 -4.05
C ARG A 338 -30.57 7.71 -3.84
N LYS A 339 -31.47 7.23 -4.69
CA LYS A 339 -32.91 7.50 -4.60
C LYS A 339 -33.49 6.95 -3.30
N ASP A 340 -33.26 5.68 -3.01
CA ASP A 340 -33.66 5.01 -1.76
C ASP A 340 -33.08 5.72 -0.53
N SER A 341 -31.80 6.12 -0.55
CA SER A 341 -31.20 6.88 0.54
C SER A 341 -31.87 8.24 0.78
N LEU A 342 -32.30 8.92 -0.28
CA LEU A 342 -32.99 10.21 -0.19
C LEU A 342 -34.44 10.05 0.26
N GLU A 343 -35.12 8.99 -0.17
CA GLU A 343 -36.48 8.63 0.27
C GLU A 343 -36.49 8.33 1.78
N LYS A 344 -35.57 7.48 2.25
CA LYS A 344 -35.40 7.20 3.70
C LYS A 344 -35.06 8.46 4.49
N ALA A 345 -34.24 9.35 3.93
CA ALA A 345 -33.93 10.62 4.58
C ALA A 345 -35.17 11.53 4.69
N ALA A 346 -36.02 11.57 3.66
CA ALA A 346 -37.28 12.30 3.68
C ALA A 346 -38.27 11.72 4.70
N GLU A 347 -38.41 10.39 4.73
CA GLU A 347 -39.25 9.66 5.70
C GLU A 347 -38.79 9.93 7.15
N ALA A 348 -37.48 10.02 7.38
CA ALA A 348 -36.90 10.40 8.66
C ALA A 348 -37.02 11.90 9.00
N GLY A 349 -37.77 12.68 8.21
CA GLY A 349 -38.03 14.11 8.44
C GLY A 349 -36.85 15.03 8.15
N ARG A 350 -35.82 14.57 7.42
CA ARG A 350 -34.69 15.44 7.03
C ARG A 350 -35.10 16.41 5.94
N ASN A 351 -34.74 17.68 6.11
CA ASN A 351 -34.93 18.70 5.07
C ASN A 351 -34.03 18.42 3.86
N LEU A 352 -34.64 17.90 2.79
CA LEU A 352 -33.97 17.70 1.51
C LEU A 352 -33.73 19.03 0.78
N SER A 353 -32.58 19.14 0.11
CA SER A 353 -32.25 20.28 -0.75
C SER A 353 -33.18 20.35 -1.97
N PHE A 354 -33.22 21.49 -2.66
CA PHE A 354 -33.95 21.60 -3.94
C PHE A 354 -33.43 20.60 -4.97
N ALA A 355 -32.11 20.37 -5.01
CA ALA A 355 -31.48 19.42 -5.92
C ALA A 355 -31.90 17.97 -5.61
N ASP A 356 -31.97 17.59 -4.34
CA ASP A 356 -32.38 16.24 -3.93
C ASP A 356 -33.87 15.99 -4.23
N LYS A 357 -34.73 16.97 -3.95
CA LYS A 357 -36.16 16.91 -4.32
C LYS A 357 -36.36 16.79 -5.83
N ARG A 358 -35.50 17.42 -6.63
CA ARG A 358 -35.49 17.27 -8.09
C ARG A 358 -34.99 15.90 -8.52
N PHE A 359 -33.92 15.39 -7.89
CA PHE A 359 -33.38 14.05 -8.15
C PHE A 359 -34.40 12.94 -7.85
N LEU A 360 -35.16 13.05 -6.76
CA LEU A 360 -36.23 12.09 -6.43
C LEU A 360 -37.30 11.97 -7.52
N LYS A 361 -37.52 13.06 -8.28
CA LYS A 361 -38.48 13.12 -9.40
C LYS A 361 -37.87 12.77 -10.75
N SER A 362 -36.56 12.52 -10.83
CA SER A 362 -35.93 12.16 -12.09
C SER A 362 -36.15 10.67 -12.38
N GLU A 363 -35.80 10.28 -13.60
CA GLU A 363 -35.66 8.88 -14.01
C GLU A 363 -34.18 8.49 -13.99
N PRO A 364 -33.85 7.18 -13.89
CA PRO A 364 -32.49 6.72 -14.05
C PRO A 364 -31.94 7.15 -15.42
N PRO A 365 -30.70 7.64 -15.49
CA PRO A 365 -30.09 7.95 -16.77
C PRO A 365 -29.91 6.68 -17.60
N LYS A 366 -30.06 6.79 -18.93
CA LYS A 366 -29.72 5.70 -19.83
C LYS A 366 -28.19 5.56 -19.89
N PRO A 367 -27.64 4.35 -19.77
CA PRO A 367 -26.22 4.14 -19.94
C PRO A 367 -25.80 4.47 -21.38
N LEU A 368 -24.58 4.97 -21.54
CA LEU A 368 -24.00 5.21 -22.86
C LEU A 368 -23.81 3.89 -23.62
N GLY A 369 -23.86 3.95 -24.94
CA GLY A 369 -23.44 2.83 -25.78
C GLY A 369 -21.94 2.55 -25.59
N ARG A 370 -21.50 1.30 -25.78
CA ARG A 370 -20.10 0.87 -25.50
C ARG A 370 -19.06 1.77 -26.15
N GLU A 371 -19.24 2.09 -27.44
CA GLU A 371 -18.31 2.92 -28.18
C GLU A 371 -18.26 4.35 -27.62
N GLU A 372 -19.41 4.93 -27.31
CA GLU A 372 -19.51 6.27 -26.73
C GLU A 372 -18.89 6.34 -25.33
N TRP A 373 -19.21 5.36 -24.47
CA TRP A 373 -18.58 5.19 -23.15
C TRP A 373 -17.07 5.06 -23.26
N MET A 374 -16.59 4.21 -24.18
CA MET A 374 -15.15 4.05 -24.41
C MET A 374 -14.50 5.35 -24.86
N GLN A 375 -15.09 6.09 -25.79
CA GLN A 375 -14.51 7.36 -26.25
C GLN A 375 -14.53 8.45 -25.18
N GLN A 376 -15.63 8.59 -24.44
CA GLN A 376 -15.80 9.69 -23.47
C GLN A 376 -15.09 9.41 -22.15
N ASP A 377 -15.30 8.22 -21.56
CA ASP A 377 -14.91 7.96 -20.17
C ASP A 377 -13.57 7.25 -20.03
N VAL A 378 -13.15 6.53 -21.08
CA VAL A 378 -12.00 5.63 -21.04
C VAL A 378 -10.84 6.17 -21.88
N LEU A 379 -11.02 6.26 -23.19
CA LEU A 379 -9.98 6.57 -24.18
C LEU A 379 -9.64 8.06 -24.27
N SER A 380 -10.49 8.95 -23.74
CA SER A 380 -10.21 10.39 -23.65
C SER A 380 -8.90 10.71 -22.91
N ARG A 381 -8.40 9.77 -22.10
CA ARG A 381 -7.16 9.87 -21.32
C ARG A 381 -6.02 9.01 -21.88
N TRP A 382 -6.17 8.43 -23.07
CA TRP A 382 -5.19 7.54 -23.69
C TRP A 382 -4.35 8.28 -24.74
N PRO A 383 -3.15 7.76 -25.09
CA PRO A 383 -2.35 8.33 -26.16
C PRO A 383 -3.12 8.40 -27.48
N LYS A 384 -3.25 9.60 -28.05
CA LYS A 384 -4.03 9.87 -29.26
C LYS A 384 -3.64 8.98 -30.44
N GLU A 385 -2.35 8.68 -30.57
CA GLU A 385 -1.82 7.80 -31.63
C GLU A 385 -2.36 6.38 -31.50
N LEU A 386 -2.45 5.84 -30.28
CA LEU A 386 -3.00 4.51 -30.05
C LEU A 386 -4.52 4.51 -30.24
N VAL A 387 -5.22 5.56 -29.83
CA VAL A 387 -6.67 5.73 -30.10
C VAL A 387 -6.95 5.80 -31.60
N ALA A 388 -6.17 6.55 -32.37
CA ALA A 388 -6.32 6.60 -33.82
C ALA A 388 -6.04 5.24 -34.49
N LYS A 389 -5.12 4.44 -33.93
CA LYS A 389 -4.73 3.14 -34.48
C LYS A 389 -5.68 2.00 -34.10
N PHE A 390 -6.15 1.97 -32.87
CA PHE A 390 -6.90 0.82 -32.31
C PHE A 390 -8.39 1.12 -32.13
N GLY A 391 -8.80 2.38 -32.05
CA GLY A 391 -10.19 2.73 -31.78
C GLY A 391 -10.66 2.15 -30.44
N ALA A 392 -11.83 1.51 -30.43
CA ALA A 392 -12.42 0.89 -29.25
C ALA A 392 -12.07 -0.61 -29.07
N ASP A 393 -10.93 -1.04 -29.63
CA ASP A 393 -10.51 -2.45 -29.68
C ASP A 393 -9.60 -2.82 -28.49
N PHE A 394 -10.20 -3.46 -27.49
CA PHE A 394 -9.54 -3.89 -26.26
C PHE A 394 -8.36 -4.84 -26.52
N ASP A 395 -8.54 -5.86 -27.38
CA ASP A 395 -7.54 -6.90 -27.60
C ASP A 395 -6.27 -6.33 -28.22
N LYS A 396 -6.42 -5.36 -29.13
CA LYS A 396 -5.27 -4.65 -29.72
C LYS A 396 -4.48 -3.86 -28.68
N TYR A 397 -5.15 -3.18 -27.74
CA TYR A 397 -4.47 -2.50 -26.65
C TYR A 397 -3.76 -3.48 -25.73
N MET A 398 -4.41 -4.58 -25.36
CA MET A 398 -3.85 -5.58 -24.46
C MET A 398 -2.61 -6.21 -25.08
N GLY A 399 -2.71 -6.69 -26.33
CA GLY A 399 -1.58 -7.24 -27.07
C GLY A 399 -0.42 -6.25 -27.21
N TYR A 400 -0.72 -4.99 -27.56
CA TYR A 400 0.29 -3.94 -27.65
C TYR A 400 1.06 -3.75 -26.33
N TYR A 401 0.38 -3.60 -25.20
CA TYR A 401 1.08 -3.36 -23.93
C TYR A 401 1.80 -4.61 -23.40
N GLN A 402 1.25 -5.81 -23.60
CA GLN A 402 1.92 -7.06 -23.25
C GLN A 402 3.21 -7.28 -24.06
N GLU A 403 3.15 -7.10 -25.38
CA GLU A 403 4.32 -7.25 -26.27
C GLU A 403 5.43 -6.24 -25.96
N ASN A 404 5.07 -5.09 -25.40
CA ASN A 404 6.00 -3.98 -25.19
C ASN A 404 6.37 -3.75 -23.72
N MET A 405 5.95 -4.61 -22.79
CA MET A 405 6.09 -4.43 -21.34
C MET A 405 7.52 -4.06 -20.91
N GLU A 406 8.51 -4.73 -21.50
CA GLU A 406 9.95 -4.54 -21.24
C GLU A 406 10.52 -3.22 -21.74
N PHE A 407 9.78 -2.51 -22.59
CA PHE A 407 10.20 -1.30 -23.25
C PHE A 407 9.29 -0.12 -22.90
N LEU A 408 8.30 -0.30 -22.02
CA LEU A 408 7.45 0.81 -21.59
C LEU A 408 8.25 1.83 -20.78
N MET A 409 7.94 3.10 -20.94
CA MET A 409 8.43 4.20 -20.11
C MET A 409 7.28 5.17 -19.79
N PRO A 410 7.38 5.98 -18.72
CA PRO A 410 6.38 6.98 -18.42
C PRO A 410 6.17 7.94 -19.59
N GLY A 411 4.91 8.14 -19.98
CA GLY A 411 4.51 9.15 -20.97
C GLY A 411 4.30 10.52 -20.33
N GLU A 412 3.87 11.50 -21.15
CA GLU A 412 3.64 12.88 -20.70
C GLU A 412 2.46 13.00 -19.73
N GLN A 413 1.42 12.19 -19.91
CA GLN A 413 0.25 12.22 -19.04
C GLN A 413 0.48 11.37 -17.80
N GLN A 414 -0.11 11.79 -16.67
CA GLN A 414 -0.05 11.02 -15.43
C GLN A 414 -0.63 9.62 -15.66
N TYR A 415 0.14 8.60 -15.26
CA TYR A 415 -0.19 7.18 -15.43
C TYR A 415 -0.30 6.70 -16.89
N SER A 416 0.25 7.45 -17.84
CA SER A 416 0.43 6.98 -19.22
C SER A 416 1.78 6.30 -19.40
N PHE A 417 1.82 5.29 -20.26
CA PHE A 417 3.04 4.58 -20.64
C PHE A 417 3.14 4.52 -22.16
N VAL A 418 4.34 4.78 -22.67
CA VAL A 418 4.70 4.76 -24.09
C VAL A 418 5.88 3.82 -24.30
N VAL A 419 6.09 3.39 -25.54
CA VAL A 419 7.23 2.52 -25.87
C VAL A 419 8.48 3.36 -26.02
N ASP A 420 9.52 3.01 -25.28
CA ASP A 420 10.87 3.49 -25.50
C ASP A 420 11.43 2.87 -26.80
N VAL A 421 11.33 3.63 -27.88
CA VAL A 421 11.80 3.22 -29.20
C VAL A 421 13.31 3.00 -29.25
N ASP A 422 14.09 3.65 -28.38
CA ASP A 422 15.54 3.48 -28.33
C ASP A 422 15.90 2.13 -27.68
N ALA A 423 15.30 1.80 -26.53
CA ALA A 423 15.50 0.51 -25.87
C ALA A 423 14.97 -0.65 -26.74
N LYS A 424 13.81 -0.46 -27.37
CA LYS A 424 13.21 -1.44 -28.28
C LYS A 424 14.07 -1.68 -29.52
N ALA A 425 14.68 -0.64 -30.09
CA ALA A 425 15.59 -0.80 -31.23
C ALA A 425 16.84 -1.64 -30.88
N LEU A 426 17.28 -1.60 -29.62
CA LEU A 426 18.37 -2.47 -29.14
C LEU A 426 17.89 -3.87 -28.74
N SER A 427 16.57 -4.09 -28.64
CA SER A 427 15.96 -5.34 -28.16
C SER A 427 16.45 -5.75 -26.78
N ILE A 428 16.75 -4.78 -25.91
CA ILE A 428 17.17 -5.01 -24.52
C ILE A 428 16.18 -4.28 -23.61
N SER A 429 15.66 -5.02 -22.63
CA SER A 429 14.70 -4.51 -21.66
C SER A 429 15.26 -3.30 -20.91
N ASN A 430 14.42 -2.30 -20.66
CA ASN A 430 14.85 -1.09 -19.97
C ASN A 430 15.01 -1.23 -18.45
N ARG A 431 14.63 -2.37 -17.88
CA ARG A 431 14.93 -2.76 -16.49
C ARG A 431 16.18 -3.63 -16.34
N SER A 432 16.85 -3.95 -17.46
CA SER A 432 18.00 -4.84 -17.49
C SER A 432 19.31 -4.03 -17.53
N PRO A 433 20.25 -4.22 -16.59
CA PRO A 433 21.54 -3.54 -16.60
C PRO A 433 22.36 -3.77 -17.87
N GLU A 434 22.08 -4.83 -18.62
CA GLU A 434 22.64 -5.10 -19.95
C GLU A 434 22.35 -3.98 -20.95
N LEU A 435 21.25 -3.22 -20.78
CA LEU A 435 20.97 -2.03 -21.59
C LEU A 435 22.06 -0.98 -21.41
N LEU A 436 22.49 -0.74 -20.17
CA LEU A 436 23.55 0.20 -19.84
C LEU A 436 24.87 -0.28 -20.46
N ASP A 437 25.22 -1.56 -20.28
CA ASP A 437 26.43 -2.15 -20.87
C ASP A 437 26.46 -1.97 -22.40
N ARG A 438 25.34 -2.27 -23.07
CA ARG A 438 25.22 -2.12 -24.52
C ARG A 438 25.40 -0.67 -24.96
N CYS A 439 24.82 0.29 -24.25
CA CYS A 439 24.99 1.71 -24.55
C CYS A 439 26.45 2.15 -24.38
N ILE A 440 27.13 1.68 -23.34
CA ILE A 440 28.55 1.98 -23.11
C ILE A 440 29.41 1.41 -24.24
N ALA A 441 29.15 0.17 -24.65
CA ALA A 441 29.86 -0.46 -25.77
C ALA A 441 29.66 0.29 -27.10
N LEU A 442 28.48 0.87 -27.33
CA LEU A 442 28.21 1.73 -28.49
C LEU A 442 29.06 3.01 -28.45
N LEU A 443 29.16 3.66 -27.29
CA LEU A 443 30.04 4.82 -27.09
C LEU A 443 31.52 4.47 -27.30
N GLU A 444 31.98 3.32 -26.79
CA GLU A 444 33.38 2.86 -26.95
C GLU A 444 33.76 2.64 -28.43
N LYS A 445 32.79 2.21 -29.25
CA LYS A 445 32.99 1.97 -30.69
C LYS A 445 32.72 3.19 -31.58
N GLY A 446 32.15 4.25 -31.02
CA GLY A 446 31.71 5.41 -31.81
C GLY A 446 30.48 5.12 -32.69
N GLU A 447 29.68 4.10 -32.35
CA GLU A 447 28.49 3.67 -33.09
C GLU A 447 27.23 4.17 -32.39
N ASP A 448 26.26 4.70 -33.14
CA ASP A 448 24.93 5.09 -32.62
C ASP A 448 24.97 5.88 -31.29
N MET A 449 25.96 6.77 -31.19
CA MET A 449 26.32 7.43 -29.94
C MET A 449 25.16 8.25 -29.36
N GLU A 450 24.32 8.82 -30.22
CA GLU A 450 23.20 9.65 -29.78
C GLU A 450 22.11 8.81 -29.10
N ARG A 451 21.80 7.61 -29.60
CA ARG A 451 20.88 6.68 -28.91
C ARG A 451 21.46 6.24 -27.57
N ALA A 452 22.74 5.86 -27.56
CA ALA A 452 23.43 5.44 -26.34
C ALA A 452 23.40 6.54 -25.26
N LYS A 453 23.71 7.79 -25.62
CA LYS A 453 23.63 8.95 -24.70
C LYS A 453 22.22 9.16 -24.18
N ARG A 454 21.19 9.14 -25.05
CA ARG A 454 19.79 9.30 -24.62
C ARG A 454 19.39 8.24 -23.60
N LEU A 455 19.72 6.97 -23.85
CA LEU A 455 19.39 5.86 -22.94
C LEU A 455 20.12 5.97 -21.60
N LEU A 456 21.42 6.26 -21.62
CA LEU A 456 22.21 6.44 -20.39
C LEU A 456 21.70 7.61 -19.55
N SER A 457 21.39 8.75 -20.17
CA SER A 457 20.83 9.92 -19.48
C SER A 457 19.39 9.69 -18.98
N ARG A 458 18.60 8.87 -19.69
CA ARG A 458 17.22 8.54 -19.31
C ARG A 458 17.20 7.64 -18.07
N TYR A 459 18.06 6.63 -18.04
CA TYR A 459 18.00 5.53 -17.07
C TYR A 459 19.01 5.62 -15.94
N THR A 460 19.81 6.68 -15.86
CA THR A 460 20.74 6.92 -14.75
C THR A 460 20.70 8.39 -14.35
N ASP A 461 21.30 8.74 -13.21
CA ASP A 461 21.54 10.14 -12.80
C ASP A 461 22.98 10.60 -13.11
N GLU A 462 23.78 9.72 -13.71
CA GLU A 462 25.18 9.97 -14.03
C GLU A 462 25.34 10.85 -15.27
N LYS A 463 26.41 11.63 -15.30
CA LYS A 463 26.70 12.61 -16.37
C LYS A 463 28.14 12.51 -16.88
N PHE A 464 28.66 11.29 -16.99
CA PHE A 464 30.00 11.07 -17.49
C PHE A 464 30.12 11.49 -18.96
N ILE A 465 31.28 12.06 -19.32
CA ILE A 465 31.51 12.62 -20.66
C ILE A 465 32.12 11.53 -21.57
N SER A 466 33.03 10.72 -21.04
CA SER A 466 33.77 9.73 -21.82
C SER A 466 33.22 8.31 -21.63
N ALA A 467 33.35 7.48 -22.67
CA ALA A 467 32.98 6.07 -22.62
C ALA A 467 33.75 5.30 -21.53
N LYS A 468 35.01 5.70 -21.26
CA LYS A 468 35.86 5.10 -20.23
C LYS A 468 35.31 5.32 -18.82
N GLU A 469 34.82 6.52 -18.51
CA GLU A 469 34.21 6.82 -17.22
C GLU A 469 32.95 5.97 -17.01
N TRP A 470 32.07 5.91 -18.02
CA TRP A 470 30.90 5.04 -17.98
C TRP A 470 31.25 3.58 -17.74
N ARG A 471 32.24 3.05 -18.47
CA ARG A 471 32.69 1.66 -18.36
C ARG A 471 33.22 1.35 -16.96
N ASN A 472 34.01 2.26 -16.38
CA ASN A 472 34.54 2.11 -15.03
C ASN A 472 33.41 2.07 -13.99
N TRP A 473 32.47 3.00 -14.06
CA TRP A 473 31.31 3.04 -13.18
C TRP A 473 30.46 1.77 -13.29
N TYR A 474 30.18 1.31 -14.51
CA TYR A 474 29.42 0.08 -14.72
C TYR A 474 30.14 -1.14 -14.11
N ASN A 475 31.43 -1.30 -14.38
CA ASN A 475 32.19 -2.44 -13.87
C ASN A 475 32.27 -2.47 -12.34
N GLN A 476 32.33 -1.31 -11.69
CA GLN A 476 32.32 -1.19 -10.22
C GLN A 476 30.96 -1.57 -9.61
N ASN A 477 29.87 -1.33 -10.33
CA ASN A 477 28.51 -1.39 -9.77
C ASN A 477 27.60 -2.47 -10.39
N LYS A 478 28.04 -3.22 -11.40
CA LYS A 478 27.18 -4.12 -12.20
C LYS A 478 26.38 -5.16 -11.41
N TYR A 479 26.81 -5.53 -10.21
CA TYR A 479 26.11 -6.47 -9.33
C TYR A 479 25.25 -5.78 -8.26
N LEU A 480 25.25 -4.46 -8.23
CA LEU A 480 24.53 -3.62 -7.27
C LEU A 480 23.40 -2.83 -7.92
N PHE A 481 23.28 -2.85 -9.26
CA PHE A 481 22.17 -2.18 -9.93
C PHE A 481 20.83 -2.83 -9.60
N PHE A 482 19.84 -1.98 -9.37
CA PHE A 482 18.44 -2.34 -9.39
C PHE A 482 17.68 -1.28 -10.18
N PHE A 483 16.61 -1.68 -10.86
CA PHE A 483 15.72 -0.77 -11.56
C PHE A 483 14.46 -0.57 -10.73
N SER A 484 13.96 0.66 -10.63
CA SER A 484 12.73 0.96 -9.90
C SER A 484 11.75 1.73 -10.77
N ASP A 485 10.60 1.13 -11.05
CA ASP A 485 9.53 1.78 -11.82
C ASP A 485 8.98 2.99 -11.05
N VAL A 486 8.80 2.81 -9.74
CA VAL A 486 8.27 3.84 -8.85
C VAL A 486 9.34 4.79 -8.31
N GLY A 487 10.62 4.46 -8.51
CA GLY A 487 11.78 5.26 -8.12
C GLY A 487 12.29 6.19 -9.20
N GLY A 488 11.40 6.62 -10.10
CA GLY A 488 11.74 7.53 -11.19
C GLY A 488 12.08 6.83 -12.50
N PHE A 489 11.85 5.51 -12.59
CA PHE A 489 12.04 4.74 -13.82
C PHE A 489 13.51 4.71 -14.26
N LYS A 490 14.42 4.52 -13.30
CA LYS A 490 15.88 4.56 -13.45
C LYS A 490 16.56 3.41 -12.72
N PHE A 491 17.81 3.13 -13.13
CA PHE A 491 18.73 2.33 -12.35
C PHE A 491 19.27 3.13 -11.17
N SER A 492 19.36 2.46 -10.03
CA SER A 492 20.02 2.93 -8.83
C SER A 492 20.99 1.86 -8.33
N ILE A 493 21.93 2.26 -7.48
CA ILE A 493 22.94 1.37 -6.93
C ILE A 493 22.55 1.04 -5.49
N MET A 494 22.47 -0.25 -5.17
CA MET A 494 22.32 -0.69 -3.78
C MET A 494 23.53 -0.21 -2.98
N PRO A 495 23.34 0.45 -1.83
CA PRO A 495 24.46 0.85 -0.99
C PRO A 495 25.24 -0.40 -0.57
N SER A 496 26.57 -0.32 -0.61
CA SER A 496 27.41 -1.36 0.00
C SER A 496 26.98 -1.52 1.44
N ARG A 497 26.65 -2.74 1.89
CA ARG A 497 26.36 -3.00 3.30
C ARG A 497 27.53 -2.47 4.11
N ALA A 498 27.35 -1.33 4.79
CA ALA A 498 28.29 -0.93 5.81
C ALA A 498 28.30 -2.07 6.82
N SER A 499 29.46 -2.70 7.03
CA SER A 499 29.67 -3.51 8.21
C SER A 499 29.39 -2.60 9.39
N LYS A 500 28.27 -2.86 10.09
CA LYS A 500 27.90 -2.14 11.31
C LYS A 500 29.04 -2.17 12.32
#